data_AF-A0A6H0V786-F1
#
_entry.id   AF-A0A6H0V786-F1
#
_cell.length_a   1.000
_cell.length_b   1.000
_cell.length_c   1.000
_cell.angle_alpha   90.00
_cell.angle_beta   90.00
_cell.angle_gamma   90.00
#
_symmetry.space_group_name_H-M   'P 1'
#
loop_
_entity.id
_entity.type
_entity.pdbx_description
1 polymer ?
#
loop_
_entity_poly.entity_id
_entity_poly.type
_entity_poly.pdbx_seq_one_letter_code
_entity_poly.pdbx_strand_id
1 'polypeptide(L)'
;MSNFKEQMLQHTKEVFDNLEIKYDEITLENKTFFVEEINFLKSNFAIKFPYKNKIYNLFFYFAEKVISLNKTNKTIKIWEYGETKQKFKYYKNWFPKIVQSIESKKEKIWWIFVQEKQLSDKIQENFKNVPDNMRVFCYKDLSKRIKELL
;
A
#
# COMPACT_ATOMS: atom_id res chain seq x y z
N MET A 1 15.47 19.54 -1.73
CA MET A 1 14.51 18.72 -2.49
C MET A 1 13.53 18.13 -1.49
N SER A 2 12.24 18.48 -1.59
CA SER A 2 11.22 17.85 -0.76
C SER A 2 11.14 16.36 -1.10
N ASN A 3 11.09 15.53 -0.06
CA ASN A 3 11.06 14.08 -0.17
C ASN A 3 9.73 13.67 -0.81
N PHE A 4 9.76 13.08 -2.00
CA PHE A 4 8.56 12.63 -2.73
C PHE A 4 7.57 11.83 -1.85
N LYS A 5 8.08 11.05 -0.90
CA LYS A 5 7.26 10.30 0.06
C LYS A 5 6.46 11.20 0.99
N GLU A 6 7.04 12.31 1.45
CA GLU A 6 6.36 13.30 2.29
C GLU A 6 5.26 14.01 1.52
N GLN A 7 5.49 14.34 0.25
CA GLN A 7 4.46 14.94 -0.61
C GLN A 7 3.28 13.99 -0.83
N MET A 8 3.56 12.71 -1.13
CA MET A 8 2.52 11.71 -1.35
C MET A 8 1.72 11.41 -0.07
N LEU A 9 2.41 11.39 1.06
CA LEU A 9 1.79 11.24 2.37
C LEU A 9 0.88 12.43 2.68
N GLN A 10 1.37 13.66 2.50
CA GLN A 10 0.59 14.87 2.71
C GLN A 10 -0.65 14.91 1.82
N HIS A 11 -0.50 14.58 0.53
CA HIS A 11 -1.62 14.49 -0.39
C HIS A 11 -2.67 13.45 0.05
N THR A 12 -2.23 12.30 0.59
CA THR A 12 -3.14 11.28 1.09
C THR A 12 -3.97 11.80 2.26
N LYS A 13 -3.34 12.51 3.21
CA LYS A 13 -4.03 13.12 4.35
C LYS A 13 -5.06 14.14 3.90
N GLU A 14 -4.67 15.05 3.01
CA GLU A 14 -5.58 16.03 2.40
C GLU A 14 -6.78 15.37 1.74
N VAL A 15 -6.59 14.23 1.06
CA VAL A 15 -7.71 13.48 0.49
C VAL A 15 -8.64 12.95 1.57
N PHE A 16 -8.12 12.36 2.65
CA PHE A 16 -8.96 11.85 3.74
C PHE A 16 -9.70 12.97 4.46
N ASP A 17 -9.04 14.09 4.72
CA ASP A 17 -9.62 15.28 5.34
C ASP A 17 -10.75 15.87 4.46
N ASN A 18 -10.51 16.02 3.15
CA ASN A 18 -11.52 16.49 2.18
C ASN A 18 -12.72 15.54 2.04
N LEU A 19 -12.54 14.27 2.38
CA LEU A 19 -13.60 13.26 2.38
C LEU A 19 -14.30 13.14 3.74
N GLU A 20 -13.93 13.98 4.72
CA GLU A 20 -14.42 13.92 6.10
C GLU A 20 -14.26 12.54 6.76
N ILE A 21 -13.26 11.78 6.32
CA ILE A 21 -12.96 10.46 6.90
C ILE A 21 -12.21 10.69 8.20
N LYS A 22 -12.74 10.17 9.30
CA LYS A 22 -11.99 10.13 10.56
C LYS A 22 -10.91 9.06 10.46
N TYR A 23 -9.67 9.39 10.78
CA TYR A 23 -8.60 8.41 10.78
C TYR A 23 -7.57 8.65 11.88
N ASP A 24 -6.88 7.58 12.23
CA ASP A 24 -5.69 7.60 13.07
C ASP A 24 -4.46 7.31 12.22
N GLU A 25 -3.45 8.15 12.37
CA GLU A 25 -2.14 7.95 11.78
C GLU A 25 -1.34 6.93 12.59
N ILE A 26 -0.88 5.87 11.93
CA ILE A 26 -0.01 4.88 12.53
C ILE A 26 1.39 5.09 11.95
N THR A 27 2.25 5.75 12.73
CA THR A 27 3.68 5.84 12.40
C THR A 27 4.32 4.49 12.65
N LEU A 28 4.86 3.88 11.59
CA LEU A 28 5.52 2.60 11.68
C LEU A 28 7.00 2.84 11.89
N GLU A 29 7.57 2.26 12.96
CA GLU A 29 8.99 2.43 13.22
C GLU A 29 9.81 1.94 12.02
N ASN A 30 10.62 2.82 11.44
CA ASN A 30 12.08 2.83 11.54
C ASN A 30 12.91 1.52 11.65
N LYS A 31 12.36 0.33 11.97
CA LYS A 31 13.11 -0.90 12.23
C LYS A 31 12.77 -2.01 11.24
N THR A 32 13.78 -2.51 10.53
CA THR A 32 13.67 -3.75 9.76
C THR A 32 13.71 -4.89 10.77
N PHE A 33 12.59 -5.57 10.96
CA PHE A 33 12.56 -6.75 11.82
C PHE A 33 12.95 -7.96 10.98
N PHE A 34 13.86 -8.77 11.50
CA PHE A 34 14.17 -10.08 10.94
C PHE A 34 13.60 -11.11 11.90
N VAL A 35 12.73 -11.99 11.41
CA VAL A 35 12.30 -13.16 12.16
C VAL A 35 12.41 -14.34 11.20
N GLU A 36 13.27 -15.31 11.55
CA GLU A 36 13.45 -16.56 10.80
C GLU A 36 13.83 -16.32 9.32
N GLU A 37 14.84 -15.48 9.06
CA GLU A 37 15.34 -15.15 7.70
C GLU A 37 14.31 -14.44 6.79
N ILE A 38 13.15 -14.06 7.31
CA ILE A 38 12.12 -13.33 6.56
C ILE A 38 12.35 -11.83 6.66
N ASN A 39 12.31 -11.17 5.50
CA ASN A 39 12.45 -9.73 5.32
C ASN A 39 11.05 -9.08 5.23
N PHE A 40 10.67 -8.25 6.20
CA PHE A 40 9.43 -7.47 6.10
C PHE A 40 9.64 -6.22 5.28
N LEU A 41 8.74 -6.00 4.32
CA LEU A 41 8.65 -4.70 3.70
C LEU A 41 8.04 -3.72 4.70
N LYS A 42 8.79 -2.70 5.02
CA LYS A 42 8.37 -1.61 5.89
C LYS A 42 7.56 -0.60 5.08
N SER A 43 6.26 -0.54 5.35
CA SER A 43 5.55 0.72 5.17
C SER A 43 6.00 1.63 6.32
N ASN A 44 6.32 2.90 6.06
CA ASN A 44 6.64 3.85 7.16
C ASN A 44 5.38 4.39 7.83
N PHE A 45 4.21 4.11 7.24
CA PHE A 45 2.96 4.76 7.59
C PHE A 45 1.76 3.88 7.27
N ALA A 46 0.75 3.91 8.12
CA ALA A 46 -0.58 3.37 7.82
C ALA A 46 -1.67 4.31 8.33
N ILE A 47 -2.83 4.26 7.70
CA ILE A 47 -4.03 4.99 8.12
C ILE A 47 -5.04 3.98 8.62
N LYS A 48 -5.47 4.12 9.88
CA LYS A 48 -6.59 3.36 10.43
C LYS A 48 -7.84 4.22 10.37
N PHE A 49 -8.93 3.71 9.82
CA PHE A 49 -10.17 4.48 9.71
C PHE A 49 -11.42 3.59 9.84
N PRO A 50 -12.53 4.10 10.41
CA PRO A 50 -13.80 3.40 10.49
C PRO A 50 -14.61 3.60 9.20
N TYR A 51 -15.21 2.51 8.70
CA TYR A 51 -16.13 2.55 7.57
C TYR A 51 -17.14 1.40 7.60
N LYS A 52 -18.43 1.67 7.32
CA LYS A 52 -19.52 0.66 7.26
C LYS A 52 -19.43 -0.41 8.37
N ASN A 53 -19.35 0.02 9.64
CA ASN A 53 -19.26 -0.83 10.85
C ASN A 53 -18.00 -1.73 10.93
N LYS A 54 -16.96 -1.41 10.17
CA LYS A 54 -15.68 -2.11 10.19
C LYS A 54 -14.55 -1.11 10.35
N ILE A 55 -13.43 -1.61 10.81
CA ILE A 55 -12.19 -0.86 10.91
C ILE A 55 -11.30 -1.29 9.75
N TYR A 56 -10.75 -0.32 9.04
CA TYR A 56 -9.89 -0.53 7.90
C TYR A 56 -8.51 0.02 8.21
N ASN A 57 -7.48 -0.73 7.83
CA ASN A 57 -6.09 -0.28 7.88
C ASN A 57 -5.58 -0.18 6.44
N LEU A 58 -5.17 1.01 6.03
CA LEU A 58 -4.56 1.28 4.73
C LEU A 58 -3.06 1.43 4.90
N PHE A 59 -2.35 0.48 4.32
CA PHE A 59 -0.90 0.49 4.27
C PHE A 59 -0.46 1.11 2.95
N PHE A 60 0.35 2.16 3.05
CA PHE A 60 0.84 2.90 1.89
C PHE A 60 2.25 2.49 1.53
N TYR A 61 2.40 1.84 0.38
CA TYR A 61 3.73 1.59 -0.18
C TYR A 61 4.05 2.59 -1.28
N PHE A 62 5.06 3.42 -1.03
CA PHE A 62 5.55 4.43 -1.96
C PHE A 62 6.75 3.89 -2.74
N ALA A 63 6.48 3.25 -3.88
CA ALA A 63 7.50 2.88 -4.85
C ALA A 63 7.39 3.73 -6.11
N GLU A 64 8.51 3.91 -6.81
CA GLU A 64 8.51 4.68 -8.05
C GLU A 64 7.74 3.97 -9.16
N LYS A 65 7.88 2.63 -9.23
CA LYS A 65 7.17 1.86 -10.24
C LYS A 65 6.83 0.44 -9.78
N VAL A 66 5.54 0.12 -9.74
CA VAL A 66 5.07 -1.27 -9.64
C VAL A 66 4.92 -1.83 -11.05
N ILE A 67 5.63 -2.92 -11.34
CA ILE A 67 5.72 -3.51 -12.68
C ILE A 67 4.66 -4.59 -12.89
N SER A 68 4.33 -5.36 -11.85
CA SER A 68 3.24 -6.35 -11.91
C SER A 68 2.87 -6.87 -10.52
N LEU A 69 1.63 -7.35 -10.41
CA LEU A 69 1.13 -8.13 -9.28
C LEU A 69 0.57 -9.45 -9.81
N ASN A 70 0.97 -10.58 -9.23
CA ASN A 70 0.49 -11.90 -9.64
C ASN A 70 -0.16 -12.62 -8.45
N LYS A 71 -1.47 -12.89 -8.54
CA LYS A 71 -2.26 -13.54 -7.48
C LYS A 71 -1.95 -15.03 -7.33
N THR A 72 -1.70 -15.73 -8.44
CA THR A 72 -1.39 -17.17 -8.42
C THR A 72 -0.07 -17.42 -7.71
N ASN A 73 0.96 -16.68 -8.11
CA ASN A 73 2.32 -16.81 -7.57
C ASN A 73 2.51 -16.01 -6.28
N LYS A 74 1.54 -15.16 -5.95
CA LYS A 74 1.48 -14.31 -4.76
C LYS A 74 2.67 -13.37 -4.64
N THR A 75 2.98 -12.72 -5.76
CA THR A 75 4.21 -11.95 -5.95
C THR A 75 3.95 -10.55 -6.49
N ILE A 76 4.87 -9.65 -6.16
CA ILE A 76 4.91 -8.28 -6.62
C ILE A 76 6.27 -8.05 -7.27
N LYS A 77 6.27 -7.46 -8.45
CA LYS A 77 7.47 -6.97 -9.11
C LYS A 77 7.52 -5.45 -9.00
N ILE A 78 8.56 -4.92 -8.38
CA ILE A 78 8.71 -3.50 -8.10
C ILE A 78 10.06 -2.97 -8.56
N TRP A 79 10.10 -1.68 -8.82
CA TRP A 79 11.31 -0.90 -9.00
C TRP A 79 11.29 0.21 -7.95
N GLU A 80 12.22 0.13 -7.00
CA GLU A 80 12.37 1.06 -5.89
C GLU A 80 13.34 2.19 -6.25
N TYR A 81 13.14 3.37 -5.65
CA TYR A 81 14.04 4.50 -5.84
C TYR A 81 15.45 4.16 -5.37
N GLY A 82 16.45 4.54 -6.17
CA GLY A 82 17.86 4.27 -5.89
C GLY A 82 18.30 2.83 -6.16
N GLU A 83 17.40 1.95 -6.60
CA GLU A 83 17.73 0.57 -6.96
C GLU A 83 17.87 0.44 -8.47
N THR A 84 19.00 -0.08 -8.93
CA THR A 84 19.25 -0.25 -10.37
C THR A 84 18.53 -1.47 -10.96
N LYS A 85 18.04 -2.37 -10.10
CA LYS A 85 17.41 -3.63 -10.51
C LYS A 85 15.99 -3.75 -9.97
N GLN A 86 15.16 -4.43 -10.75
CA GLN A 86 13.82 -4.81 -10.33
C GLN A 86 13.91 -5.80 -9.17
N LYS A 87 13.11 -5.57 -8.12
CA LYS A 87 12.96 -6.50 -6.99
C LYS A 87 11.69 -7.32 -7.16
N PHE A 88 11.79 -8.60 -6.84
CA PHE A 88 10.65 -9.51 -6.80
C PHE A 88 10.39 -9.89 -5.34
N LYS A 89 9.14 -9.74 -4.90
CA LYS A 89 8.78 -9.95 -3.51
C LYS A 89 7.49 -10.74 -3.41
N TYR A 90 7.46 -11.73 -2.52
CA TYR A 90 6.26 -12.49 -2.23
C TYR A 90 5.40 -11.72 -1.24
N TYR A 91 4.22 -11.29 -1.66
CA TYR A 91 3.33 -10.57 -0.76
C TYR A 91 2.82 -11.48 0.36
N LYS A 92 2.74 -12.80 0.11
CA LYS A 92 2.45 -13.82 1.12
C LYS A 92 3.37 -13.74 2.34
N ASN A 93 4.60 -13.26 2.16
CA ASN A 93 5.57 -13.13 3.24
C ASN A 93 5.42 -11.80 3.98
N TRP A 94 4.68 -10.85 3.41
CA TRP A 94 4.44 -9.52 3.99
C TRP A 94 3.22 -9.52 4.91
N PHE A 95 2.17 -10.25 4.55
CA PHE A 95 0.87 -10.21 5.24
C PHE A 95 0.78 -10.92 6.61
N PRO A 96 1.34 -12.12 6.84
CA PRO A 96 0.95 -12.97 7.97
C PRO A 96 1.30 -12.41 9.36
N LYS A 97 2.38 -11.64 9.49
CA LYS A 97 2.81 -11.05 10.78
C LYS A 97 2.20 -9.65 11.04
N ILE A 98 1.75 -8.95 9.99
CA ILE A 98 0.95 -7.71 10.12
C ILE A 98 -0.49 -8.05 10.50
N VAL A 99 -1.04 -9.16 10.01
CA VAL A 99 -2.35 -9.68 10.41
C VAL A 99 -2.36 -10.12 11.88
N GLN A 100 -1.26 -10.68 12.40
CA GLN A 100 -1.15 -11.05 13.83
C GLN A 100 -1.09 -9.84 14.78
N SER A 101 -0.60 -8.67 14.34
CA SER A 101 -0.55 -7.44 15.14
C SER A 101 -1.86 -6.65 15.14
N ILE A 102 -2.77 -6.97 14.22
CA ILE A 102 -4.12 -6.41 14.18
C ILE A 102 -5.07 -7.41 14.84
N GLU A 103 -5.22 -7.29 16.16
CA GLU A 103 -5.79 -8.29 17.10
C GLU A 103 -7.23 -8.78 16.82
N SER A 104 -8.00 -8.19 15.90
CA SER A 104 -9.46 -8.42 15.82
C SER A 104 -9.96 -8.94 14.47
N LYS A 105 -10.82 -9.97 14.52
CA LYS A 105 -11.55 -10.54 13.37
C LYS A 105 -12.45 -9.51 12.64
N LYS A 106 -12.67 -8.32 13.22
CA LYS A 106 -13.48 -7.24 12.63
C LYS A 106 -12.67 -6.25 11.79
N GLU A 107 -11.35 -6.31 11.81
CA GLU A 107 -10.50 -5.41 11.04
C GLU A 107 -10.23 -5.93 9.62
N LYS A 108 -10.26 -5.02 8.65
CA LYS A 108 -9.95 -5.30 7.25
C LYS A 108 -8.66 -4.57 6.87
N ILE A 109 -7.80 -5.26 6.13
CA ILE A 109 -6.49 -4.73 5.73
C ILE A 109 -6.51 -4.49 4.23
N TRP A 110 -6.21 -3.25 3.83
CA TRP A 110 -6.07 -2.84 2.44
C TRP A 110 -4.67 -2.31 2.19
N TRP A 111 -4.08 -2.71 1.08
CA TRP A 111 -2.77 -2.24 0.66
C TRP A 111 -2.91 -1.37 -0.58
N ILE A 112 -2.49 -0.13 -0.42
CA ILE A 112 -2.46 0.85 -1.49
C ILE A 112 -0.99 1.00 -1.90
N PHE A 113 -0.71 0.57 -3.11
CA PHE A 113 0.56 0.82 -3.77
C PHE A 113 0.40 2.10 -4.57
N VAL A 114 1.08 3.16 -4.14
CA VAL A 114 1.00 4.46 -4.81
C VAL A 114 2.30 4.66 -5.59
N GLN A 115 2.15 5.02 -6.85
CA GLN A 115 3.27 5.36 -7.73
C GLN A 115 3.10 6.75 -8.33
N GLU A 116 4.21 7.31 -8.79
CA GLU A 116 4.23 8.66 -9.38
C GLU A 116 3.56 8.72 -10.76
N LYS A 117 3.77 7.69 -11.59
CA LYS A 117 3.38 7.70 -13.00
C LYS A 117 2.10 6.93 -13.23
N GLN A 118 1.39 7.24 -14.30
CA GLN A 118 0.23 6.46 -14.72
C GLN A 118 0.66 5.05 -15.13
N LEU A 119 -0.18 4.06 -14.82
CA LEU A 119 0.00 2.69 -15.31
C LEU A 119 -0.22 2.65 -16.82
N SER A 120 0.72 2.04 -17.57
CA SER A 120 0.46 1.73 -18.97
C SER A 120 -0.55 0.59 -19.10
N ASP A 121 -1.28 0.54 -20.20
CA ASP A 121 -2.38 -0.42 -20.42
C ASP A 121 -1.95 -1.88 -20.23
N LYS A 122 -0.77 -2.24 -20.77
CA LYS A 122 -0.15 -3.56 -20.57
C LYS A 122 0.07 -3.89 -19.09
N ILE A 123 0.41 -2.91 -18.27
CA ILE A 123 0.59 -3.10 -16.83
C ILE A 123 -0.79 -3.15 -16.14
N GLN A 124 -1.75 -2.31 -16.56
CA GLN A 124 -3.13 -2.35 -16.06
C GLN A 124 -3.79 -3.73 -16.24
N GLU A 125 -3.58 -4.39 -17.37
CA GLU A 125 -4.07 -5.75 -17.60
C GLU A 125 -3.54 -6.76 -16.57
N ASN A 126 -2.28 -6.63 -16.18
CA ASN A 126 -1.68 -7.48 -15.14
C ASN A 126 -2.32 -7.25 -13.76
N PHE A 127 -2.97 -6.10 -13.55
CA PHE A 127 -3.66 -5.81 -12.29
C PHE A 127 -5.12 -6.28 -12.26
N LYS A 128 -5.69 -6.82 -13.33
CA LYS A 128 -7.08 -7.33 -13.33
C LYS A 128 -7.29 -8.51 -12.37
N ASN A 129 -6.24 -9.28 -12.10
CA ASN A 129 -6.30 -10.49 -11.28
C ASN A 129 -5.81 -10.29 -9.84
N VAL A 130 -5.69 -9.05 -9.36
CA VAL A 130 -5.17 -8.79 -8.00
C VAL A 130 -6.19 -9.13 -6.91
N PRO A 131 -5.73 -9.49 -5.69
CA PRO A 131 -6.62 -9.63 -4.54
C PRO A 131 -7.44 -8.36 -4.29
N ASP A 132 -8.67 -8.52 -3.80
CA ASP A 132 -9.60 -7.39 -3.58
C ASP A 132 -9.09 -6.34 -2.59
N ASN A 133 -8.18 -6.74 -1.71
CA ASN A 133 -7.61 -5.89 -0.70
C ASN A 133 -6.22 -5.32 -1.07
N MET A 134 -5.78 -5.49 -2.31
CA MET A 134 -4.56 -4.89 -2.84
C MET A 134 -4.90 -4.06 -4.08
N ARG A 135 -4.42 -2.82 -4.12
CA ARG A 135 -4.69 -1.90 -5.23
C ARG A 135 -3.45 -1.08 -5.57
N VAL A 136 -3.24 -0.84 -6.85
CA VAL A 136 -2.14 0.00 -7.36
C VAL A 136 -2.75 1.22 -8.02
N PHE A 137 -2.30 2.40 -7.63
CA PHE A 137 -2.82 3.67 -8.13
C PHE A 137 -1.70 4.64 -8.48
N CYS A 138 -1.99 5.48 -9.49
CA CYS A 138 -1.24 6.71 -9.70
C CYS A 138 -1.60 7.69 -8.59
N TYR A 139 -0.62 8.41 -8.04
CA TYR A 139 -0.87 9.41 -7.00
C TYR A 139 -1.88 10.47 -7.43
N LYS A 140 -1.85 10.88 -8.70
CA LYS A 140 -2.78 11.87 -9.27
C LYS A 140 -4.23 11.42 -9.22
N ASP A 141 -4.45 10.10 -9.26
CA ASP A 141 -5.78 9.51 -9.24
C ASP A 141 -6.19 9.03 -7.84
N LEU A 142 -5.29 9.13 -6.85
CA LEU A 142 -5.48 8.53 -5.53
C LEU A 142 -6.79 8.99 -4.87
N SER A 143 -7.12 10.27 -4.98
CA SER A 143 -8.40 10.83 -4.48
C SER A 143 -9.62 10.14 -5.08
N LYS A 144 -9.70 10.07 -6.41
CA LYS A 144 -10.80 9.40 -7.13
C LYS A 144 -10.89 7.94 -6.71
N ARG A 145 -9.74 7.28 -6.58
CA ARG A 145 -9.68 5.85 -6.25
C ARG A 145 -10.07 5.56 -4.81
N ILE A 146 -9.67 6.38 -3.84
CA ILE A 146 -10.14 6.27 -2.46
C ILE A 146 -11.66 6.39 -2.40
N LYS A 147 -12.26 7.34 -3.15
CA LYS A 147 -13.72 7.45 -3.25
C LYS A 147 -14.39 6.17 -3.78
N GLU A 148 -13.80 5.52 -4.80
CA GLU A 148 -14.31 4.24 -5.34
C GLU A 148 -14.20 3.07 -4.34
N LEU A 149 -13.32 3.16 -3.34
CA LEU A 149 -13.13 2.12 -2.33
C LEU A 149 -14.11 2.22 -1.14
N LEU A 150 -14.69 3.40 -0.92
CA LEU A 150 -15.70 3.66 0.10
C LEU A 150 -17.07 3.32 -0.49
#